data_AF-A0A2I0J2K5-F1
#
_entry.id   AF-A0A2I0J2K5-F1
#
_cell.length_a   1.000
_cell.length_b   1.000
_cell.length_c   1.000
_cell.angle_alpha   90.00
_cell.angle_beta   90.00
_cell.angle_gamma   90.00
#
_symmetry.space_group_name_H-M   'P 1'
#
loop_
_entity.id
_entity.type
_entity.pdbx_description
1 polymer ?
#
loop_
_entity_poly.entity_id
_entity_poly.type
_entity_poly.pdbx_seq_one_letter_code
_entity_poly.pdbx_strand_id
1 'polypeptide(L)'
;MDFVSRLPRSRRGHDSIWVIVDRLTKSAHFLRVKTTFGADQLAQLFIKEIVRLHGVPVSIVSDRGSYFTSKYWNSFVTALGMKLNLTTAFHPESDGQSERTIQTLEDMLRACIIEFQGSWDDYLTLIEFAYNNSYQSSIGMTLYESLYGRACRTPLC
;
A
#
# COMPACT_ATOMS: atom_id res chain seq x y z
N MET A 1 -6.21 3.52 0.61
CA MET A 1 -5.35 3.25 -0.56
C MET A 1 -4.92 4.59 -1.09
N ASP A 2 -3.63 4.73 -1.36
CA ASP A 2 -3.07 6.01 -1.80
C ASP A 2 -1.83 5.78 -2.68
N PHE A 3 -1.37 6.82 -3.37
CA PHE A 3 -0.19 6.77 -4.22
C PHE A 3 0.93 7.69 -3.71
N VAL A 4 2.11 7.12 -3.54
CA VAL A 4 3.35 7.91 -3.47
C VAL A 4 3.83 8.10 -4.90
N SER A 5 3.76 9.33 -5.41
CA SER A 5 4.09 9.65 -6.80
C SER A 5 5.36 10.50 -6.91
N ARG A 6 5.81 10.74 -8.16
CA ARG A 6 6.99 11.57 -8.48
C ARG A 6 8.31 11.02 -7.92
N LEU A 7 8.41 9.70 -7.80
CA LEU A 7 9.67 9.06 -7.44
C LEU A 7 10.64 9.10 -8.64
N PRO A 8 11.95 9.08 -8.40
CA PRO A 8 12.93 8.93 -9.47
C PRO A 8 12.61 7.68 -10.30
N ARG A 9 12.57 7.81 -11.63
CA ARG A 9 12.18 6.71 -12.49
C ARG A 9 13.17 5.55 -12.35
N SER A 10 12.68 4.37 -11.99
CA SER A 10 13.48 3.16 -11.90
C SER A 10 13.93 2.65 -13.27
N ARG A 11 14.91 1.73 -13.29
CA ARG A 11 15.37 1.07 -14.53
C ARG A 11 14.25 0.32 -15.25
N ARG A 12 13.26 -0.20 -14.52
CA ARG A 12 12.07 -0.88 -15.05
C ARG A 12 10.95 0.09 -15.45
N GLY A 13 11.16 1.38 -15.23
CA GLY A 13 10.27 2.46 -15.61
C GLY A 13 9.13 2.75 -14.64
N HIS A 14 9.16 2.19 -13.42
CA HIS A 14 8.26 2.58 -12.32
C HIS A 14 8.65 3.95 -11.77
N ASP A 15 7.66 4.78 -11.47
CA ASP A 15 7.79 6.16 -11.00
C ASP A 15 6.82 6.48 -9.85
N SER A 16 6.08 5.47 -9.37
CA SER A 16 5.10 5.60 -8.29
C SER A 16 4.95 4.29 -7.52
N ILE A 17 4.50 4.40 -6.28
CA ILE A 17 4.15 3.28 -5.40
C ILE A 17 2.67 3.40 -5.07
N TRP A 18 1.93 2.32 -5.24
CA TRP A 18 0.56 2.19 -4.76
C TRP A 18 0.57 1.54 -3.39
N VAL A 19 0.09 2.30 -2.40
CA VAL A 19 0.10 1.93 -0.99
C VAL A 19 -1.29 1.45 -0.59
N ILE A 20 -1.35 0.21 -0.11
CA ILE A 20 -2.58 -0.42 0.34
C ILE A 20 -2.39 -0.89 1.77
N VAL A 21 -3.18 -0.35 2.70
CA VAL A 21 -3.07 -0.65 4.13
C VAL A 21 -4.37 -1.30 4.58
N ASP A 22 -4.27 -2.45 5.23
CA ASP A 22 -5.40 -3.05 5.92
C ASP A 22 -5.72 -2.25 7.19
N ARG A 23 -6.98 -1.85 7.37
CA ARG A 23 -7.35 -0.96 8.48
C ARG A 23 -7.32 -1.65 9.84
N LEU A 24 -7.50 -2.97 9.87
CA LEU A 24 -7.56 -3.77 11.11
C LEU A 24 -6.16 -4.10 11.61
N THR A 25 -5.40 -4.84 10.82
CA THR A 25 -4.05 -5.33 11.17
C THR A 25 -2.96 -4.28 10.96
N LYS A 26 -3.27 -3.20 10.22
CA LYS A 26 -2.31 -2.21 9.71
C LYS A 26 -1.26 -2.76 8.75
N SER A 27 -1.37 -4.04 8.36
CA SER A 27 -0.47 -4.61 7.36
C SER A 27 -0.57 -3.82 6.06
N ALA A 28 0.58 -3.46 5.51
CA ALA A 28 0.69 -2.65 4.30
C ALA A 28 1.30 -3.45 3.14
N HIS A 29 0.85 -3.14 1.94
CA HIS A 29 1.36 -3.64 0.66
C HIS A 29 1.85 -2.45 -0.15
N PHE A 30 3.08 -2.53 -0.65
CA PHE A 30 3.72 -1.47 -1.42
C PHE A 30 3.95 -1.97 -2.85
N LEU A 31 3.06 -1.57 -3.75
CA LEU A 31 3.06 -2.07 -5.12
C LEU A 31 3.73 -1.06 -6.06
N ARG A 32 4.78 -1.50 -6.75
CA ARG A 32 5.41 -0.69 -7.80
C ARG A 32 4.43 -0.46 -8.96
N VAL A 33 4.21 0.79 -9.33
CA VAL A 33 3.29 1.18 -10.41
C VAL A 33 3.92 2.25 -11.30
N LYS A 34 3.27 2.51 -12.44
CA LYS A 34 3.61 3.62 -13.32
C LYS A 34 2.47 4.63 -13.29
N THR A 35 2.79 5.92 -13.32
CA THR A 35 1.79 6.99 -13.47
C THR A 35 0.97 6.87 -14.75
N THR A 36 1.44 6.10 -15.73
CA THR A 36 0.72 5.82 -16.98
C THR A 36 -0.21 4.60 -16.90
N PHE A 37 -0.28 3.91 -15.76
CA PHE A 37 -1.15 2.74 -15.63
C PHE A 37 -2.63 3.12 -15.71
N GLY A 38 -3.39 2.36 -16.48
CA GLY A 38 -4.84 2.46 -16.51
C GLY A 38 -5.51 1.84 -15.28
N ALA A 39 -6.79 2.17 -15.06
CA ALA A 39 -7.59 1.59 -13.97
C ALA A 39 -7.75 0.06 -14.11
N ASP A 40 -7.71 -0.46 -15.33
CA ASP A 40 -7.73 -1.90 -15.66
C ASP A 40 -6.45 -2.60 -15.21
N GLN A 41 -5.29 -1.99 -15.44
CA GLN A 41 -4.01 -2.54 -14.99
C GLN A 41 -3.92 -2.53 -13.47
N LEU A 42 -4.41 -1.46 -12.82
CA LEU A 42 -4.50 -1.39 -11.36
C LEU A 42 -5.44 -2.45 -10.80
N ALA A 43 -6.59 -2.71 -11.42
CA ALA A 43 -7.52 -3.76 -10.96
C ALA A 43 -6.92 -5.16 -11.08
N GLN A 44 -6.21 -5.45 -12.18
CA GLN A 44 -5.49 -6.72 -12.33
C GLN A 44 -4.40 -6.89 -11.25
N LEU A 45 -3.64 -5.82 -11.01
CA LEU A 45 -2.61 -5.82 -9.96
C LEU A 45 -3.22 -6.01 -8.57
N PHE A 46 -4.37 -5.37 -8.31
CA PHE A 46 -5.11 -5.51 -7.06
C PHE A 46 -5.57 -6.94 -6.82
N ILE A 47 -6.11 -7.61 -7.83
CA ILE A 47 -6.48 -9.03 -7.71
C ILE A 47 -5.24 -9.88 -7.41
N LYS A 48 -4.17 -9.67 -8.18
CA LYS A 48 -2.96 -10.48 -8.12
C LYS A 48 -2.24 -10.38 -6.79
N GLU A 49 -2.14 -9.18 -6.23
CA GLU A 49 -1.31 -8.92 -5.05
C GLU A 49 -2.13 -8.85 -3.77
N ILE A 50 -3.39 -8.37 -3.81
CA ILE A 50 -4.21 -8.20 -2.60
C ILE A 50 -5.24 -9.31 -2.48
N VAL A 51 -6.12 -9.47 -3.48
CA VAL A 51 -7.23 -10.45 -3.37
C VAL A 51 -6.71 -11.87 -3.25
N ARG A 52 -5.61 -12.20 -3.95
CA ARG A 52 -4.95 -13.50 -3.83
C ARG A 52 -4.50 -13.83 -2.40
N LEU A 53 -4.05 -12.83 -1.64
CA LEU A 53 -3.49 -13.01 -0.30
C LEU A 53 -4.56 -12.92 0.79
N HIS A 54 -5.49 -11.98 0.66
CA HIS A 54 -6.40 -11.59 1.75
C HIS A 54 -7.89 -11.80 1.43
N GLY A 55 -8.20 -12.21 0.21
CA GLY A 55 -9.57 -12.24 -0.29
C GLY A 55 -10.11 -10.85 -0.67
N VAL A 56 -11.40 -10.80 -1.02
CA VAL A 56 -12.05 -9.57 -1.45
C VAL A 56 -12.41 -8.72 -0.22
N PRO A 57 -11.92 -7.48 -0.10
CA PRO A 57 -12.26 -6.63 1.04
C PRO A 57 -13.71 -6.16 0.97
N VAL A 58 -14.34 -6.02 2.14
CA VAL A 58 -15.73 -5.51 2.24
C VAL A 58 -15.84 -4.05 1.78
N SER A 59 -14.81 -3.25 2.05
CA SER A 59 -14.79 -1.83 1.69
C SER A 59 -13.39 -1.32 1.43
N ILE A 60 -13.27 -0.41 0.46
CA ILE A 60 -12.06 0.32 0.14
C ILE A 60 -12.27 1.78 0.53
N VAL A 61 -11.27 2.36 1.17
CA VAL A 61 -11.17 3.81 1.40
C VAL A 61 -10.02 4.33 0.53
N SER A 62 -10.28 5.36 -0.27
CA SER A 62 -9.27 6.01 -1.12
C SER A 62 -9.52 7.50 -1.22
N ASP A 63 -8.52 8.23 -1.69
CA ASP A 63 -8.67 9.62 -2.09
C ASP A 63 -9.59 9.76 -3.33
N ARG A 64 -9.80 11.00 -3.76
CA ARG A 64 -10.59 11.32 -4.97
C ARG A 64 -9.74 11.31 -6.25
N GLY A 65 -8.65 10.55 -6.27
CA GLY A 65 -7.83 10.39 -7.47
C GLY A 65 -8.66 9.96 -8.69
N SER A 66 -8.23 10.38 -9.88
CA SER A 66 -8.92 10.08 -11.15
C SER A 66 -9.07 8.57 -11.39
N TYR A 67 -8.15 7.76 -10.87
CA TYR A 67 -8.21 6.30 -10.93
C TYR A 67 -9.42 5.75 -10.17
N PHE A 68 -9.59 6.15 -8.91
CA PHE A 68 -10.65 5.62 -8.04
C PHE A 68 -12.03 6.17 -8.36
N THR A 69 -12.10 7.31 -9.05
CA THR A 69 -13.35 7.89 -9.55
C THR A 69 -13.71 7.41 -10.96
N SER A 70 -12.84 6.66 -11.62
CA SER A 70 -13.09 6.16 -12.98
C SER A 70 -14.29 5.22 -13.05
N LYS A 71 -14.99 5.20 -14.20
CA LYS A 71 -16.11 4.28 -14.44
C LYS A 71 -15.67 2.81 -14.31
N TYR A 72 -14.49 2.49 -14.84
CA TYR A 72 -13.93 1.16 -14.78
C TYR A 72 -13.74 0.70 -13.32
N TRP A 73 -13.10 1.53 -12.49
CA TRP A 73 -12.86 1.18 -11.09
C TRP A 73 -14.17 0.99 -10.31
N ASN A 74 -15.16 1.86 -10.54
CA ASN A 74 -16.49 1.70 -9.94
C ASN A 74 -17.18 0.39 -10.37
N SER A 75 -17.12 0.05 -11.65
CA SER A 75 -17.65 -1.24 -12.15
C SER A 75 -16.91 -2.43 -11.54
N PHE A 76 -15.59 -2.35 -11.44
CA PHE A 76 -14.76 -3.38 -10.80
C PHE A 76 -15.13 -3.61 -9.32
N VAL A 77 -15.24 -2.51 -8.56
CA VAL A 77 -15.67 -2.52 -7.15
C VAL A 77 -17.05 -3.16 -7.02
N THR A 78 -18.00 -2.74 -7.85
CA THR A 78 -19.39 -3.24 -7.83
C THR A 78 -19.45 -4.73 -8.19
N ALA A 79 -18.70 -5.16 -9.19
CA ALA A 79 -18.68 -6.55 -9.65
C ALA A 79 -18.13 -7.52 -8.59
N LEU A 80 -17.18 -7.06 -7.77
CA LEU A 80 -16.65 -7.82 -6.64
C LEU A 80 -17.48 -7.65 -5.34
N GLY A 81 -18.58 -6.90 -5.37
CA GLY A 81 -19.42 -6.67 -4.20
C GLY A 81 -18.78 -5.79 -3.12
N MET A 82 -17.77 -5.00 -3.49
CA MET A 82 -17.03 -4.12 -2.58
C MET A 82 -17.76 -2.77 -2.42
N LYS A 83 -17.52 -2.07 -1.31
CA LYS A 83 -17.96 -0.67 -1.12
C LYS A 83 -16.79 0.28 -1.28
N LEU A 84 -16.89 1.28 -2.17
CA LEU A 84 -15.89 2.33 -2.30
C LEU A 84 -16.31 3.58 -1.52
N ASN A 85 -15.49 3.97 -0.55
CA ASN A 85 -15.67 5.19 0.25
C ASN A 85 -14.57 6.18 -0.12
N LEU A 86 -14.93 7.26 -0.79
CA LEU A 86 -13.98 8.31 -1.17
C LEU A 86 -13.82 9.32 -0.02
N THR A 87 -12.59 9.57 0.41
CA THR A 87 -12.30 10.62 1.39
C THR A 87 -12.59 12.00 0.78
N THR A 88 -12.95 12.98 1.62
CA THR A 88 -13.00 14.39 1.20
C THR A 88 -11.59 14.97 1.32
N ALA A 89 -11.19 15.86 0.41
CA ALA A 89 -9.87 16.49 0.37
C ALA A 89 -9.49 17.29 1.65
N PHE A 90 -10.37 17.32 2.66
CA PHE A 90 -10.24 18.09 3.89
C PHE A 90 -10.81 17.36 5.13
N HIS A 91 -10.77 16.02 5.20
CA HIS A 91 -11.09 15.27 6.44
C HIS A 91 -9.93 14.36 6.89
N PRO A 92 -8.97 14.92 7.67
CA PRO A 92 -7.84 14.17 8.24
C PRO A 92 -8.27 13.03 9.17
N GLU A 93 -9.47 13.07 9.75
CA GLU A 93 -9.90 12.07 10.74
C GLU A 93 -10.16 10.67 10.15
N SER A 94 -10.51 10.59 8.86
CA SER A 94 -10.72 9.29 8.18
C SER A 94 -9.45 8.72 7.56
N ASP A 95 -8.44 9.56 7.32
CA ASP A 95 -7.22 9.23 6.57
C ASP A 95 -5.93 9.31 7.39
N GLY A 96 -5.97 9.87 8.61
CA GLY A 96 -4.77 10.09 9.44
C GLY A 96 -4.02 8.81 9.83
N GLN A 97 -4.66 7.65 9.72
CA GLN A 97 -4.02 6.33 9.88
C GLN A 97 -3.21 5.93 8.64
N SER A 98 -3.77 6.13 7.44
CA SER A 98 -3.04 5.96 6.17
C SER A 98 -1.91 6.97 6.10
N GLU A 99 -2.16 8.22 6.48
CA GLU A 99 -1.22 9.32 6.38
C GLU A 99 0.04 9.09 7.23
N ARG A 100 -0.12 8.65 8.49
CA ARG A 100 1.03 8.26 9.34
C ARG A 100 1.79 7.06 8.78
N THR A 101 1.08 6.10 8.20
CA THR A 101 1.68 4.92 7.57
C THR A 101 2.48 5.30 6.34
N ILE A 102 1.94 6.20 5.51
CA ILE A 102 2.59 6.73 4.31
C ILE A 102 3.81 7.58 4.70
N GLN A 103 3.72 8.42 5.75
CA GLN A 103 4.87 9.16 6.26
C GLN A 103 6.00 8.23 6.73
N THR A 104 5.66 7.20 7.52
CA THR A 104 6.65 6.18 7.95
C THR A 104 7.28 5.49 6.75
N LEU A 105 6.48 5.13 5.75
CA LEU A 105 6.96 4.55 4.50
C LEU A 105 7.88 5.50 3.74
N GLU A 106 7.51 6.78 3.59
CA GLU A 106 8.33 7.78 2.93
C GLU A 106 9.68 7.96 3.63
N ASP A 107 9.70 7.96 4.97
CA ASP A 107 10.93 8.07 5.74
C ASP A 107 11.81 6.81 5.59
N MET A 108 11.21 5.62 5.62
CA MET A 108 11.92 4.38 5.32
C MET A 108 12.48 4.37 3.90
N LEU A 109 11.70 4.82 2.91
CA LEU A 109 12.13 4.95 1.52
C LEU A 109 13.28 5.96 1.38
N ARG A 110 13.20 7.12 2.03
CA ARG A 110 14.27 8.13 2.03
C ARG A 110 15.56 7.56 2.61
N ALA A 111 15.48 6.90 3.77
CA ALA A 111 16.63 6.26 4.40
C ALA A 111 17.25 5.20 3.48
N CYS A 112 16.42 4.32 2.91
CA CYS A 112 16.88 3.27 1.99
C CYS A 112 17.52 3.85 0.71
N ILE A 113 16.94 4.90 0.11
CA ILE A 113 17.48 5.50 -1.11
C ILE A 113 18.83 6.18 -0.84
N ILE A 114 19.02 6.77 0.35
CA ILE A 114 20.29 7.39 0.74
C ILE A 114 21.38 6.34 0.97
N GLU A 115 21.03 5.23 1.61
CA GLU A 115 21.99 4.21 2.06
C GLU A 115 22.32 3.17 0.96
N PHE A 116 21.33 2.79 0.14
CA PHE A 116 21.50 1.78 -0.88
C PHE A 116 21.79 2.39 -2.26
N GLN A 117 22.98 2.13 -2.80
CA GLN A 117 23.32 2.43 -4.19
C GLN A 117 22.50 1.51 -5.13
N GLY A 118 21.32 1.96 -5.57
CA GLY A 118 20.43 1.17 -6.43
C GLY A 118 19.10 1.84 -6.74
N SER A 119 18.20 1.15 -7.45
CA SER A 119 16.86 1.66 -7.69
C SER A 119 15.94 1.32 -6.51
N TRP A 120 15.14 2.28 -6.04
CA TRP A 120 14.18 2.06 -4.95
C TRP A 120 13.23 0.87 -5.22
N ASP A 121 12.94 0.60 -6.49
CA ASP A 121 12.08 -0.50 -6.97
C ASP A 121 12.61 -1.89 -6.62
N ASP A 122 13.93 -2.03 -6.48
CA ASP A 122 14.57 -3.31 -6.16
C ASP A 122 14.44 -3.64 -4.66
N TYR A 123 14.34 -2.61 -3.81
CA TYR A 123 14.29 -2.75 -2.34
C TYR A 123 12.86 -2.70 -1.78
N LEU A 124 11.86 -2.33 -2.59
CA LEU A 124 10.50 -2.11 -2.12
C LEU A 124 9.92 -3.29 -1.33
N THR A 125 10.20 -4.52 -1.77
CA THR A 125 9.75 -5.74 -1.08
C THR A 125 10.41 -5.91 0.29
N LEU A 126 11.68 -5.54 0.44
CA LEU A 126 12.37 -5.57 1.74
C LEU A 126 11.85 -4.46 2.67
N ILE A 127 11.52 -3.29 2.12
CA ILE A 127 10.91 -2.19 2.87
C ILE A 127 9.53 -2.61 3.39
N GLU A 128 8.70 -3.23 2.54
CA GLU A 128 7.40 -3.78 2.95
C GLU A 128 7.56 -4.82 4.06
N PHE A 129 8.51 -5.74 3.92
CA PHE A 129 8.81 -6.74 4.94
C PHE A 129 9.23 -6.10 6.27
N ALA A 130 10.17 -5.15 6.24
CA ALA A 130 10.63 -4.44 7.42
C ALA A 130 9.50 -3.64 8.09
N TYR A 131 8.65 -2.97 7.31
CA TYR A 131 7.51 -2.23 7.81
C TYR A 131 6.52 -3.16 8.53
N ASN A 132 6.12 -4.26 7.88
CA ASN A 132 5.15 -5.19 8.45
C ASN A 132 5.70 -5.95 9.67
N ASN A 133 7.02 -6.13 9.78
CA ASN A 133 7.65 -6.77 10.93
C ASN A 133 8.11 -5.77 12.01
N SER A 134 7.85 -4.47 11.83
CA SER A 134 8.13 -3.47 12.85
C SER A 134 7.06 -3.50 13.94
N TYR A 135 7.48 -3.32 15.19
CA TYR A 135 6.56 -3.27 16.33
C TYR A 135 5.69 -2.03 16.24
N GLN A 136 4.36 -2.22 16.31
CA GLN A 136 3.42 -1.11 16.27
C GLN A 136 2.82 -0.87 17.64
N SER A 137 3.14 0.29 18.23
CA SER A 137 2.73 0.63 19.61
C SER A 137 1.21 0.69 19.80
N SER A 138 0.46 1.02 18.75
CA SER A 138 -1.01 1.08 18.78
C SER A 138 -1.68 -0.30 18.82
N ILE A 139 -1.00 -1.35 18.36
CA ILE A 139 -1.52 -2.74 18.31
C ILE A 139 -0.87 -3.61 19.40
N GLY A 140 0.32 -3.22 19.88
CA GLY A 140 1.07 -3.97 20.90
C GLY A 140 1.80 -5.20 20.37
N MET A 141 1.92 -5.33 19.04
CA MET A 141 2.61 -6.42 18.35
C MET A 141 3.06 -5.95 16.96
N THR A 142 3.79 -6.80 16.23
CA THR A 142 4.12 -6.55 14.82
C THR A 142 2.89 -6.77 13.93
N LEU A 143 2.87 -6.13 12.76
CA LEU A 143 1.76 -6.26 11.81
C LEU A 143 1.71 -7.69 11.24
N TYR A 144 2.89 -8.30 11.06
CA TYR A 144 3.03 -9.70 10.69
C TYR A 144 2.39 -10.64 11.72
N GLU A 145 2.65 -10.43 13.00
CA GLU A 145 2.02 -11.22 14.07
C GLU A 145 0.51 -11.06 14.10
N SER A 146 0.02 -9.82 13.95
CA SER A 146 -1.41 -9.54 13.91
C SER A 146 -2.11 -10.26 12.75
N LEU A 147 -1.45 -10.35 11.59
CA LEU A 147 -2.00 -10.98 10.39
C LEU A 147 -1.91 -12.50 10.41
N TYR A 148 -0.77 -13.07 10.83
CA TYR A 148 -0.50 -14.51 10.73
C TYR A 148 -0.65 -15.28 12.06
N GLY A 149 -0.88 -14.59 13.17
CA GLY A 149 -1.01 -15.19 14.50
C GLY A 149 0.29 -15.78 15.05
N ARG A 150 1.45 -15.41 14.49
CA ARG A 150 2.78 -15.87 14.94
C ARG A 150 3.87 -14.85 14.65
N ALA A 151 4.92 -14.87 15.46
CA ALA A 151 6.12 -14.09 15.23
C ALA A 151 6.75 -14.41 13.87
N CYS A 152 7.21 -13.38 13.17
CA CYS A 152 8.03 -13.56 11.98
C CYS A 152 9.36 -14.19 12.41
N ARG A 153 9.81 -15.21 11.68
CA ARG A 153 11.17 -15.75 11.88
C ARG A 153 12.13 -14.94 11.05
N THR A 154 13.08 -14.30 11.71
CA THR A 154 14.13 -13.54 11.03
C THR A 154 15.48 -14.18 11.31
N PRO A 155 16.51 -13.92 10.49
CA PRO A 155 17.88 -14.33 10.83
C PRO A 155 18.41 -13.67 12.10
N LEU A 156 17.74 -12.60 12.55
CA LEU A 156 18.16 -11.79 13.69
C LEU A 156 17.61 -12.35 15.01
N CYS A 157 16.44 -13.00 14.99
CA CYS A 157 15.79 -13.77 16.07
C CYS A 157 14.65 -14.62 15.47
#